data_AF-A0A7R7E7V7-F1
#
_entry.id   AF-A0A7R7E7V7-F1
#
_cell.length_a   1.000
_cell.length_b   1.000
_cell.length_c   1.000
_cell.angle_alpha   90.00
_cell.angle_beta   90.00
_cell.angle_gamma   90.00
#
_symmetry.space_group_name_H-M   'P 1'
#
loop_
_entity.id
_entity.type
_entity.pdbx_description
1 polymer ?
#
loop_
_entity_poly.entity_id
_entity_poly.type
_entity_poly.pdbx_seq_one_letter_code
_entity_poly.pdbx_strand_id
1 'polypeptide(L)'
;MVSRLVFQTFVWFGIMGALVFVSAGTLRWTGAWVYIAVMVGLSLTMGVALARRDPGLMNERLRPPIQKTQTVADKIVLSILLIGIFAWLVLMGLDFRFGWSRVPAWRRWSAC
;
A
#
# COMPACT_ATOMS: atom_id res chain seq x y z
N MET A 1 -5.58 20.72 -4.25
CA MET A 1 -6.15 19.36 -4.10
C MET A 1 -5.17 18.27 -4.51
N VAL A 2 -4.69 18.28 -5.76
CA VAL A 2 -3.78 17.23 -6.27
C VAL A 2 -2.48 17.12 -5.47
N SER A 3 -1.90 18.24 -5.03
CA SER A 3 -0.69 18.23 -4.16
C SER A 3 -0.88 17.46 -2.85
N ARG A 4 -2.07 17.57 -2.24
CA ARG A 4 -2.42 16.90 -0.99
C ARG A 4 -2.62 15.40 -1.18
N LEU A 5 -3.23 15.03 -2.30
CA LEU A 5 -3.37 13.65 -2.74
C LEU A 5 -2.01 13.00 -2.96
N VAL A 6 -1.14 13.66 -3.74
CA VAL A 6 0.23 13.19 -4.00
C VAL A 6 0.98 13.01 -2.69
N PHE A 7 0.98 14.01 -1.81
CA PHE A 7 1.66 13.92 -0.52
C PHE A 7 1.12 12.77 0.34
N GLN A 8 -0.20 12.63 0.46
CA GLN A 8 -0.84 11.54 1.21
C GLN A 8 -0.48 10.16 0.64
N THR A 9 -0.49 10.01 -0.69
CA THR A 9 -0.09 8.78 -1.38
C THR A 9 1.37 8.45 -1.08
N PHE A 10 2.28 9.42 -1.17
CA PHE A 10 3.69 9.21 -0.85
C PHE A 10 3.92 8.85 0.62
N VAL A 11 3.23 9.51 1.55
CA VAL A 11 3.33 9.19 2.99
C VAL A 11 2.83 7.77 3.25
N TRP A 12 1.66 7.40 2.70
CA TRP A 12 1.07 6.09 2.93
C TRP A 12 1.93 4.95 2.37
N PHE A 13 2.38 5.08 1.12
CA PHE A 13 3.26 4.08 0.51
C PHE A 13 4.67 4.09 1.11
N GLY A 14 5.15 5.23 1.62
CA GLY A 14 6.38 5.30 2.41
C GLY A 14 6.29 4.47 3.70
N ILE A 15 5.18 4.57 4.44
CA ILE A 15 4.94 3.77 5.65
C ILE A 15 4.84 2.28 5.30
N MET A 16 4.06 1.93 4.28
CA MET A 16 3.95 0.52 3.83
C MET A 16 5.31 -0.03 3.37
N GLY A 17 6.07 0.75 2.61
CA GLY A 17 7.41 0.37 2.16
C GLY A 17 8.36 0.17 3.34
N ALA A 18 8.39 1.10 4.29
CA ALA A 18 9.16 0.95 5.52
C ALA A 18 8.79 -0.32 6.28
N LEU A 19 7.49 -0.62 6.41
CA LEU A 19 7.03 -1.83 7.08
C LEU A 19 7.55 -3.11 6.40
N VAL A 20 7.49 -3.16 5.06
CA VAL A 20 7.96 -4.30 4.25
C VAL A 20 9.48 -4.45 4.33
N PHE A 21 10.23 -3.36 4.27
CA PHE A 21 11.69 -3.40 4.36
C PHE A 21 12.18 -3.72 5.77
N VAL A 22 11.49 -3.25 6.81
CA VAL A 22 11.76 -3.58 8.22
C VAL A 22 11.49 -5.07 8.47
N SER A 23 10.37 -5.62 7.98
CA SER A 23 10.07 -7.05 8.14
C SER A 23 11.01 -7.94 7.32
N ALA A 24 11.38 -7.54 6.10
CA ALA A 24 12.36 -8.25 5.28
C ALA A 24 13.80 -8.15 5.83
N GLY A 25 14.12 -7.07 6.57
CA GLY A 25 15.46 -6.82 7.10
C GLY A 25 16.51 -6.46 6.04
N THR A 26 16.09 -6.14 4.81
CA THR A 26 16.99 -5.75 3.72
C THR A 26 16.32 -4.78 2.75
N LEU A 27 17.09 -3.82 2.25
CA LEU A 27 16.68 -2.86 1.22
C LEU A 27 17.02 -3.33 -0.20
N ARG A 28 17.79 -4.42 -0.34
CA ARG A 28 18.23 -4.97 -1.64
C ARG A 28 17.16 -5.80 -2.35
N TRP A 29 15.93 -5.79 -1.85
CA TRP A 29 14.83 -6.54 -2.46
C TRP A 29 14.16 -5.73 -3.57
N THR A 30 14.60 -5.90 -4.82
CA THR A 30 13.99 -5.21 -5.99
C THR A 30 12.52 -5.57 -6.17
N GLY A 31 12.08 -6.77 -5.76
CA GLY A 31 10.66 -7.13 -5.76
C GLY A 31 9.79 -6.19 -4.92
N ALA A 32 10.25 -5.79 -3.73
CA ALA A 32 9.54 -4.80 -2.91
C ALA A 32 9.50 -3.42 -3.58
N TRP A 33 10.62 -3.00 -4.19
CA TRP A 33 10.66 -1.73 -4.93
C TRP A 33 9.69 -1.72 -6.11
N VAL A 34 9.59 -2.81 -6.88
CA VAL A 34 8.61 -2.93 -7.98
C VAL A 34 7.18 -2.87 -7.44
N TYR A 35 6.89 -3.57 -6.34
CA TYR A 35 5.58 -3.53 -5.70
C TYR A 35 5.19 -2.09 -5.30
N ILE A 36 6.10 -1.37 -4.63
CA ILE A 36 5.88 0.03 -4.23
C ILE A 36 5.67 0.92 -5.47
N ALA A 37 6.53 0.79 -6.49
CA ALA A 37 6.44 1.61 -7.70
C ALA A 37 5.11 1.40 -8.45
N VAL A 38 4.67 0.14 -8.59
CA VAL A 38 3.39 -0.20 -9.22
C VAL A 38 2.22 0.35 -8.41
N MET A 39 2.24 0.20 -7.08
CA MET A 39 1.17 0.69 -6.22
C MET A 39 1.06 2.23 -6.21
N VAL A 40 2.20 2.92 -6.18
CA VAL A 40 2.25 4.39 -6.30
C VAL A 40 1.72 4.83 -7.66
N GLY A 41 2.17 4.19 -8.75
CA GLY A 41 1.72 4.48 -10.11
C GLY A 41 0.20 4.31 -10.27
N LEU A 42 -0.34 3.17 -9.88
CA LEU A 42 -1.78 2.90 -9.92
C LEU A 42 -2.58 3.93 -9.11
N SER A 43 -2.13 4.25 -7.90
CA SER A 43 -2.81 5.19 -7.02
C SER A 43 -2.81 6.62 -7.57
N LEU A 44 -1.68 7.07 -8.11
CA LEU A 44 -1.59 8.37 -8.78
C LEU A 44 -2.45 8.41 -10.03
N THR A 45 -2.47 7.34 -10.82
CA THR A 45 -3.23 7.29 -12.08
C THR A 45 -4.73 7.32 -11.80
N MET A 46 -5.22 6.48 -10.88
CA MET A 46 -6.61 6.50 -10.43
C MET A 46 -6.97 7.83 -9.76
N GLY A 47 -6.09 8.33 -8.90
CA GLY A 47 -6.29 9.58 -8.19
C GLY A 47 -6.38 10.79 -9.13
N VAL A 48 -5.50 10.90 -10.13
CA VAL A 48 -5.55 11.97 -11.12
C VAL A 48 -6.75 11.79 -12.06
N ALA A 49 -7.05 10.57 -12.52
CA ALA A 49 -8.20 10.30 -13.39
C ALA A 49 -9.53 10.66 -12.70
N LEU A 50 -9.67 10.31 -11.42
CA LEU A 50 -10.85 10.62 -10.64
C LEU A 50 -10.92 12.12 -10.29
N ALA A 51 -9.78 12.78 -10.05
CA ALA A 51 -9.74 14.24 -9.82
C ALA A 51 -10.18 15.02 -11.05
N ARG A 52 -9.91 14.49 -12.24
CA ARG A 52 -10.30 15.09 -13.53
C ARG A 52 -11.76 14.84 -13.89
N ARG A 53 -12.31 13.65 -13.57
CA ARG A 53 -13.72 13.33 -13.83
C ARG A 53 -14.67 13.96 -12.83
N ASP A 54 -14.39 13.79 -11.54
CA ASP A 54 -15.29 14.20 -10.46
C ASP A 54 -14.49 14.70 -9.24
N PRO A 55 -14.10 15.99 -9.22
CA PRO A 55 -13.35 16.56 -8.11
C PRO A 55 -14.13 16.55 -6.78
N GLY A 56 -15.47 16.47 -6.83
CA GLY A 56 -16.31 16.32 -5.63
C GLY A 56 -16.07 15.01 -4.89
N LEU A 57 -16.09 13.88 -5.61
CA LEU A 57 -15.79 12.54 -5.08
C LEU A 57 -14.36 12.44 -4.54
N MET A 58 -13.41 13.14 -5.17
CA MET A 58 -12.03 13.22 -4.69
C MET A 58 -11.96 13.89 -3.31
N ASN A 59 -12.73 14.96 -3.12
CA ASN A 59 -12.77 15.70 -1.87
C ASN A 59 -13.42 14.86 -0.75
N GLU A 60 -14.41 14.02 -1.08
CA GLU A 60 -14.94 12.99 -0.19
C GLU A 60 -13.89 11.93 0.17
N ARG A 61 -13.07 11.49 -0.79
CA ARG A 61 -12.00 10.49 -0.57
C ARG A 61 -10.79 11.01 0.20
N LEU A 62 -10.51 12.31 0.11
CA LEU A 62 -9.51 13.01 0.93
C LEU A 62 -9.96 13.16 2.39
N ARG A 63 -11.25 12.92 2.69
CA ARG A 63 -11.69 12.80 4.09
C ARG A 63 -11.11 11.53 4.70
N PRO A 64 -10.87 11.52 6.02
CA PRO A 64 -10.38 10.34 6.71
C PRO A 64 -11.27 9.14 6.40
N PRO A 65 -10.70 7.94 6.19
CA PRO A 65 -11.46 6.73 5.87
C PRO A 65 -12.49 6.38 6.96
N ILE A 66 -12.26 6.81 8.19
CA ILE A 66 -13.20 6.70 9.30
C ILE A 66 -14.00 8.01 9.39
N GLN A 67 -15.20 8.00 8.81
CA GLN A 67 -16.14 9.11 8.97
C GLN A 67 -17.06 8.84 10.17
N LYS A 68 -17.39 9.88 10.94
CA LYS A 68 -18.25 9.74 12.13
C LYS A 68 -19.65 9.19 11.78
N THR A 69 -20.12 9.44 10.55
CA THR A 69 -21.42 9.02 10.01
C THR A 69 -21.46 7.56 9.54
N GLN A 70 -20.34 6.84 9.46
CA GLN A 70 -20.35 5.42 9.07
C GLN A 70 -20.90 4.53 10.18
N THR A 71 -21.71 3.55 9.79
CA THR A 71 -22.27 2.49 10.64
C THR A 71 -21.14 1.74 11.37
N VAL A 72 -21.38 1.34 12.62
CA VAL A 72 -20.36 0.66 13.46
C VAL A 72 -19.83 -0.62 12.79
N ALA A 73 -20.69 -1.34 12.09
CA ALA A 73 -20.32 -2.53 11.31
C ALA A 73 -19.28 -2.21 10.22
N ASP A 74 -19.46 -1.11 9.49
CA ASP A 74 -18.55 -0.67 8.43
C ASP A 74 -17.16 -0.34 9.00
N LYS A 75 -17.12 0.32 10.17
CA LYS A 75 -15.86 0.61 10.88
C LYS A 75 -15.13 -0.66 11.31
N ILE A 76 -15.86 -1.68 11.79
CA ILE A 76 -15.28 -2.96 12.18
C ILE A 76 -14.69 -3.67 10.95
N VAL A 77 -15.45 -3.77 9.86
CA VAL A 77 -14.99 -4.40 8.62
C VAL A 77 -13.76 -3.67 8.08
N LEU A 78 -13.79 -2.34 8.04
CA LEU A 78 -12.66 -1.53 7.57
C LEU A 78 -11.41 -1.72 8.45
N SER A 79 -11.59 -1.82 9.77
CA SER A 79 -10.50 -2.04 10.72
C SER A 79 -9.87 -3.43 10.55
N ILE A 80 -10.71 -4.47 10.42
CA ILE A 80 -10.25 -5.84 10.14
C ILE A 80 -9.47 -5.88 8.82
N LEU A 81 -10.00 -5.23 7.79
CA LEU A 81 -9.37 -5.17 6.47
C LEU A 81 -8.01 -4.44 6.51
N LEU A 82 -7.92 -3.31 7.22
CA LEU A 82 -6.68 -2.60 7.45
C LEU A 82 -5.64 -3.48 8.18
N ILE A 83 -6.04 -4.14 9.26
CA ILE A 83 -5.16 -5.06 10.00
C ILE A 83 -4.70 -6.20 9.09
N GLY A 84 -5.60 -6.77 8.29
CA GLY A 84 -5.28 -7.82 7.32
C GLY A 84 -4.25 -7.37 6.29
N ILE A 85 -4.38 -6.15 5.76
CA ILE A 85 -3.40 -5.57 4.82
C ILE A 85 -2.03 -5.44 5.48
N PHE A 86 -1.95 -4.89 6.69
CA PHE A 86 -0.66 -4.75 7.39
C PHE A 86 -0.04 -6.10 7.74
N ALA A 87 -0.85 -7.05 8.23
CA ALA A 87 -0.40 -8.41 8.50
C ALA A 87 0.14 -9.09 7.24
N TRP A 88 -0.52 -8.88 6.10
CA TRP A 88 -0.08 -9.41 4.80
C TRP A 88 1.27 -8.83 4.36
N LEU A 89 1.48 -7.51 4.48
CA LEU A 89 2.75 -6.89 4.16
C LEU A 89 3.90 -7.40 5.05
N VAL A 90 3.62 -7.60 6.33
CA VAL A 90 4.59 -8.18 7.28
C VAL A 90 4.92 -9.62 6.90
N LEU A 91 3.90 -10.42 6.56
CA LEU A 91 4.08 -11.79 6.07
C LEU A 91 4.89 -11.85 4.79
N MET A 92 4.71 -10.92 3.83
CA MET A 92 5.53 -10.89 2.61
C MET A 92 7.01 -10.64 2.91
N GLY A 93 7.34 -9.73 3.84
CA GLY A 93 8.74 -9.51 4.23
C GLY A 93 9.32 -10.66 5.05
N LEU A 94 8.53 -11.27 5.93
CA LEU A 94 8.92 -12.47 6.66
C LEU A 94 9.15 -13.67 5.71
N ASP A 95 8.30 -13.85 4.71
CA ASP A 95 8.45 -14.87 3.68
C ASP A 95 9.73 -14.67 2.88
N PHE A 96 10.07 -13.42 2.53
CA PHE A 96 11.36 -13.10 1.91
C PHE A 96 12.55 -13.45 2.83
N ARG A 97 12.43 -13.18 4.13
CA ARG A 97 13.49 -13.44 5.12
C ARG A 97 13.68 -14.92 5.44
N PHE A 98 12.60 -15.67 5.59
CA PHE A 98 12.62 -17.09 5.98
C PHE A 98 12.51 -18.05 4.78
N GLY A 99 12.20 -17.54 3.59
CA GLY A 99 12.12 -18.32 2.35
C GLY A 99 11.07 -19.43 2.38
N TRP A 100 9.96 -19.24 3.10
CA TRP A 100 8.92 -20.26 3.27
C TRP A 100 8.22 -20.61 1.95
N SER A 101 8.09 -19.65 1.03
CA SER A 101 7.54 -19.89 -0.30
C SER A 101 8.59 -20.36 -1.31
N ARG A 102 8.38 -21.54 -1.88
CA ARG A 102 9.17 -22.06 -3.02
C ARG A 102 8.77 -21.35 -4.31
N VAL A 103 9.19 -20.09 -4.47
CA VAL A 103 9.07 -19.36 -5.73
C VAL A 103 10.23 -19.78 -6.65
N PRO A 104 9.96 -20.11 -7.93
CA PRO A 104 11.01 -20.53 -8.85
C PRO A 104 12.07 -19.42 -9.00
N ALA A 105 13.34 -19.81 -9.13
CA ALA A 105 14.49 -18.90 -9.05
C ALA A 105 14.46 -17.76 -10.10
N TRP A 106 13.78 -17.97 -11.23
CA TRP A 106 13.49 -16.93 -12.23
C TRP A 106 12.37 -15.96 -11.80
N ARG A 107 11.88 -15.96 -10.57
CA ARG A 107 11.19 -14.80 -9.98
C ARG A 107 11.99 -14.19 -8.83
N ARG A 108 13.15 -14.77 -8.50
CA ARG A 108 14.09 -14.35 -7.45
C ARG A 108 15.15 -13.36 -7.98
N TRP A 109 14.96 -12.76 -9.15
CA TRP A 109 15.93 -12.00 -9.97
C TRP A 109 16.60 -10.76 -9.33
N SER A 110 16.51 -10.56 -8.02
CA SER A 110 17.10 -9.39 -7.37
C SER A 110 18.05 -9.69 -6.22
N ALA A 111 18.58 -10.89 -6.13
CA ALA A 111 19.56 -11.25 -5.09
C ALA A 111 20.82 -11.96 -5.63
N CYS A 112 21.28 -11.58 -6.81
CA CYS A 112 22.71 -11.62 -7.12
C CYS A 112 23.23 -10.18 -7.03
#